data_AF-A0A8J6LUG2-F1
#
_entry.id   AF-A0A8J6LUG2-F1
#
_cell.length_a   1.000
_cell.length_b   1.000
_cell.length_c   1.000
_cell.angle_alpha   90.00
_cell.angle_beta   90.00
_cell.angle_gamma   90.00
#
_symmetry.space_group_name_H-M   'P 1'
#
loop_
_entity.id
_entity.type
_entity.pdbx_description
1 polymer ?
#
loop_
_entity_poly.entity_id
_entity_poly.type
_entity_poly.pdbx_seq_one_letter_code
_entity_poly.pdbx_strand_id
1 'polypeptide(L)'
;MTGTLIVAHGSREKTTEKTFEAIIEMVRQKVTPPLESAYMEFSEKNIATGLQRLVDQGVDHVRVVPYFLFSGIHIKEDIPGEVQAFCDCHPGVTVTMGKALGEDPRIADVLAQRVAESAEL
;
A
#
# COMPACT_ATOMS: atom_id res chain seq x y z
N MET A 1 14.09 9.85 9.74
CA MET A 1 13.24 10.36 8.64
C MET A 1 12.09 9.39 8.38
N THR A 2 10.87 9.88 8.15
CA THR A 2 9.69 9.03 7.90
C THR A 2 9.39 8.85 6.42
N GLY A 3 9.20 7.61 5.98
CA GLY A 3 8.72 7.24 4.65
C GLY A 3 7.39 6.49 4.71
N THR A 4 6.76 6.28 3.56
CA THR A 4 5.49 5.55 3.45
C THR A 4 5.61 4.43 2.43
N LEU A 5 5.17 3.23 2.79
CA LEU A 5 5.05 2.09 1.89
C LEU A 5 3.57 1.76 1.70
N ILE A 6 3.06 1.88 0.48
CA ILE A 6 1.68 1.48 0.16
C ILE A 6 1.69 0.05 -0.37
N VAL A 7 0.93 -0.84 0.25
CA VAL A 7 0.94 -2.28 -0.08
C VAL A 7 -0.39 -2.66 -0.73
N ALA A 8 -0.35 -3.19 -1.94
CA ALA A 8 -1.49 -3.84 -2.60
C ALA A 8 -1.35 -5.37 -2.55
N HIS A 9 -2.44 -6.09 -2.83
CA HIS A 9 -2.38 -7.56 -2.89
C HIS A 9 -1.46 -8.06 -4.00
N GLY A 10 -1.45 -7.41 -5.16
CA GLY A 10 -0.80 -7.92 -6.37
C GLY A 10 -1.74 -8.83 -7.17
N SER A 11 -1.41 -9.00 -8.46
CA SER A 11 -2.22 -9.75 -9.41
C SER A 11 -1.35 -10.28 -10.53
N ARG A 12 -1.71 -11.41 -11.12
CA ARG A 12 -1.08 -11.92 -12.35
C ARG A 12 -1.49 -11.11 -13.59
N GLU A 13 -2.58 -10.34 -13.48
CA GLU A 13 -3.11 -9.51 -14.56
C GLU A 13 -2.42 -8.13 -14.59
N LYS A 14 -1.66 -7.87 -15.66
CA LYS A 14 -0.90 -6.61 -15.84
C LYS A 14 -1.76 -5.33 -15.80
N THR A 15 -3.04 -5.44 -16.14
CA THR A 15 -4.00 -4.32 -16.07
C THR A 15 -4.25 -3.86 -14.63
N THR A 16 -4.15 -4.78 -13.67
CA THR A 16 -4.31 -4.47 -12.23
C THR A 16 -3.13 -3.64 -11.74
N GLU A 17 -1.90 -4.01 -12.10
CA GLU A 17 -0.69 -3.24 -11.76
C GLU A 17 -0.76 -1.82 -12.31
N LYS A 18 -1.15 -1.65 -13.58
CA LYS A 18 -1.32 -0.31 -14.18
C LYS A 18 -2.31 0.56 -13.42
N THR A 19 -3.42 -0.02 -12.96
CA THR A 19 -4.43 0.70 -12.19
C THR A 19 -3.87 1.15 -10.84
N PHE A 20 -3.15 0.26 -10.14
CA PHE A 20 -2.53 0.60 -8.87
C PHE A 20 -1.42 1.65 -9.02
N GLU A 21 -0.55 1.54 -10.01
CA GLU A 21 0.51 2.53 -10.26
C GLU A 21 -0.09 3.91 -10.58
N ALA A 22 -1.21 3.98 -11.32
CA ALA A 22 -1.92 5.24 -11.53
C ALA A 22 -2.48 5.84 -10.22
N ILE A 23 -2.97 5.01 -9.30
CA ILE A 23 -3.37 5.44 -7.95
C ILE A 23 -2.17 5.95 -7.16
N ILE A 24 -1.03 5.26 -7.20
CA ILE A 24 0.20 5.70 -6.53
C ILE A 24 0.63 7.08 -7.04
N GLU A 25 0.56 7.32 -8.35
CA GLU A 25 0.91 8.63 -8.91
C GLU A 25 -0.04 9.73 -8.45
N MET A 26 -1.35 9.46 -8.40
CA MET A 26 -2.32 10.39 -7.80
C MET A 26 -2.05 10.67 -6.31
N VAL A 27 -1.55 9.68 -5.57
CA VAL A 27 -1.18 9.84 -4.16
C VAL A 27 0.13 10.63 -4.02
N ARG A 28 1.13 10.41 -4.87
CA ARG A 28 2.40 11.18 -4.88
C ARG A 28 2.18 12.68 -4.99
N GLN A 29 1.15 13.10 -5.71
CA GLN A 29 0.78 14.50 -5.84
C GLN A 29 0.16 15.11 -4.58
N LYS A 30 -0.24 14.28 -3.61
CA LYS A 30 -0.99 14.68 -2.40
C LYS A 30 -0.25 14.43 -1.09
N VAL A 31 0.88 13.73 -1.12
CA VAL A 31 1.65 13.37 0.08
C VAL A 31 3.12 13.71 -0.05
N THR A 32 3.79 13.97 1.08
CA THR A 32 5.22 14.26 1.11
C THR A 32 6.03 12.96 0.95
N PRO A 33 7.04 12.92 0.04
CA PRO A 33 7.96 11.79 -0.08
C PRO A 33 8.89 11.67 1.15
N PRO A 34 9.57 10.53 1.38
CA PRO A 34 9.63 9.33 0.53
C PRO A 34 8.36 8.47 0.51
N LEU A 35 7.99 7.98 -0.67
CA LEU A 35 6.84 7.09 -0.91
C LEU A 35 7.26 5.96 -1.84
N GLU A 36 7.04 4.72 -1.41
CA GLU A 36 7.20 3.51 -2.22
C GLU A 36 5.89 2.73 -2.28
N SER A 37 5.78 1.85 -3.26
CA SER A 37 4.67 0.90 -3.38
C SER A 37 5.20 -0.52 -3.48
N ALA A 38 4.45 -1.45 -2.91
CA ALA A 38 4.76 -2.87 -2.92
C ALA A 38 3.51 -3.72 -3.15
N TYR A 39 3.73 -4.96 -3.54
CA TYR A 39 2.70 -5.98 -3.69
C TYR A 39 2.99 -7.14 -2.73
N MET A 40 1.94 -7.73 -2.17
CA MET A 40 2.04 -8.90 -1.30
C MET A 40 2.36 -10.16 -2.11
N GLU A 41 1.74 -10.33 -3.27
CA GLU A 41 1.93 -11.50 -4.14
C GLU A 41 2.24 -11.11 -5.59
N PHE A 42 2.76 -12.08 -6.35
CA PHE A 42 2.91 -12.06 -7.81
C PHE A 42 3.78 -10.95 -8.41
N SER A 43 4.55 -10.20 -7.61
CA SER A 43 5.42 -9.13 -8.11
C SER A 43 6.80 -9.16 -7.46
N GLU A 44 7.82 -8.77 -8.22
CA GLU A 44 9.19 -8.55 -7.70
C GLU A 44 9.28 -7.25 -6.87
N LYS A 45 8.35 -6.31 -7.07
CA LYS A 45 8.18 -5.12 -6.22
C LYS A 45 7.44 -5.51 -4.92
N ASN A 46 8.02 -6.42 -4.14
CA ASN A 46 7.43 -6.93 -2.90
C ASN A 46 7.70 -6.03 -1.68
N ILE A 47 7.11 -6.38 -0.52
CA ILE A 47 7.23 -5.59 0.71
C ILE A 47 8.69 -5.38 1.12
N ALA A 48 9.50 -6.44 1.14
CA ALA A 48 10.91 -6.36 1.53
C ALA A 48 11.72 -5.41 0.62
N THR A 49 11.55 -5.51 -0.69
CA THR A 49 12.24 -4.61 -1.64
C THR A 49 11.75 -3.16 -1.53
N GLY A 50 10.46 -2.93 -1.27
CA GLY A 50 9.91 -1.61 -1.03
C GLY A 50 10.44 -0.97 0.25
N LEU A 51 10.54 -1.75 1.33
CA LEU A 51 11.17 -1.33 2.59
C LEU A 51 12.65 -1.00 2.38
N GLN A 52 13.40 -1.86 1.68
CA GLN A 52 14.81 -1.62 1.39
C GLN A 52 15.02 -0.30 0.64
N ARG A 53 14.20 -0.01 -0.39
CA ARG A 53 14.29 1.25 -1.15
C ARG A 53 14.06 2.48 -0.27
N LEU A 54 13.17 2.39 0.72
CA LEU A 54 12.97 3.49 1.68
C LEU A 54 14.19 3.64 2.58
N VAL A 55 14.75 2.53 3.08
CA VAL A 55 15.98 2.53 3.90
C VAL A 55 17.15 3.13 3.14
N ASP A 56 17.32 2.78 1.85
CA ASP A 56 18.37 3.33 0.98
C ASP A 56 18.22 4.85 0.76
N GLN A 57 17.02 5.39 0.92
CA GLN A 57 16.74 6.83 0.92
C GLN A 57 17.01 7.50 2.28
N GLY A 58 17.43 6.75 3.31
CA GLY A 58 17.68 7.23 4.67
C GLY A 58 16.45 7.22 5.58
N VAL A 59 15.39 6.48 5.22
CA VAL A 59 14.20 6.31 6.07
C VAL A 59 14.52 5.37 7.23
N ASP A 60 14.25 5.81 8.45
CA ASP A 60 14.37 5.03 9.69
C ASP A 60 13.00 4.71 10.33
N HIS A 61 11.93 5.34 9.83
CA HIS A 61 10.55 5.08 10.23
C HIS A 61 9.65 4.91 9.01
N VAL A 62 9.06 3.73 8.84
CA VAL A 62 8.16 3.45 7.72
C VAL A 62 6.71 3.38 8.19
N ARG A 63 5.81 4.06 7.49
CA ARG A 63 4.36 3.85 7.62
C ARG A 63 3.90 2.90 6.52
N VAL A 64 3.47 1.70 6.88
CA VAL A 64 2.92 0.73 5.94
C VAL A 64 1.41 0.94 5.84
N VAL A 65 0.90 1.30 4.67
CA VAL A 65 -0.51 1.59 4.43
C VAL A 65 -1.11 0.56 3.45
N PRO A 66 -2.02 -0.32 3.92
CA PRO A 66 -2.66 -1.31 3.05
C PRO A 66 -3.65 -0.66 2.07
N TYR A 67 -3.41 -0.80 0.76
CA TYR A 67 -4.37 -0.49 -0.31
C TYR A 67 -5.36 -1.65 -0.49
N PHE A 68 -6.25 -1.82 0.48
CA PHE A 68 -7.26 -2.86 0.53
C PHE A 68 -8.59 -2.28 1.02
N LEU A 69 -9.71 -2.73 0.46
CA LEU A 69 -11.05 -2.32 0.90
C LEU A 69 -11.49 -3.05 2.18
N PHE A 70 -11.07 -4.30 2.36
CA PHE A 70 -11.52 -5.13 3.46
C PHE A 70 -10.33 -5.57 4.33
N SER A 71 -10.54 -5.57 5.65
CA SER A 71 -9.54 -6.07 6.62
C SER A 71 -9.62 -7.58 6.77
N GLY A 72 -9.10 -8.31 5.77
CA GLY A 72 -8.95 -9.77 5.79
C GLY A 72 -7.69 -10.27 6.53
N ILE A 73 -7.51 -11.59 6.58
CA ILE A 73 -6.37 -12.28 7.23
C ILE A 73 -5.03 -11.68 6.76
N HIS A 74 -4.88 -11.46 5.46
CA HIS A 74 -3.69 -10.88 4.84
C HIS A 74 -3.19 -9.58 5.49
N ILE A 75 -4.10 -8.72 5.94
CA ILE A 75 -3.73 -7.43 6.58
C ILE A 75 -3.33 -7.63 8.04
N LYS A 76 -3.91 -8.64 8.70
CA LYS A 76 -3.72 -8.88 10.14
C LYS A 76 -2.53 -9.78 10.44
N GLU A 77 -2.11 -10.62 9.50
CA GLU A 77 -1.10 -11.65 9.72
C GLU A 77 0.04 -11.55 8.72
N ASP A 78 -0.24 -11.61 7.41
CA ASP A 78 0.81 -11.73 6.39
C ASP A 78 1.68 -10.47 6.26
N ILE A 79 1.07 -9.30 6.07
CA ILE A 79 1.83 -8.03 5.95
C ILE A 79 2.64 -7.76 7.23
N PRO A 80 2.07 -7.86 8.45
CA PRO A 80 2.86 -7.72 9.68
C PRO A 80 4.00 -8.73 9.79
N GLY A 81 3.80 -9.98 9.36
CA GLY A 81 4.83 -11.02 9.36
C GLY A 81 6.02 -10.67 8.47
N GLU A 82 5.77 -10.26 7.22
CA GLU A 82 6.82 -9.83 6.29
C GLU A 82 7.57 -8.57 6.78
N VAL A 83 6.82 -7.61 7.33
CA VAL A 83 7.39 -6.39 7.92
C VAL A 83 8.30 -6.73 9.10
N GLN A 84 7.86 -7.62 9.98
CA GLN A 84 8.66 -8.02 11.14
C GLN A 84 9.95 -8.72 10.72
N ALA A 85 9.87 -9.65 9.77
CA ALA A 85 11.05 -10.33 9.23
C ALA A 85 12.08 -9.35 8.64
N PHE A 86 11.61 -8.27 7.99
CA PHE A 86 12.51 -7.21 7.52
C PHE A 86 13.15 -6.44 8.68
N CYS A 87 12.36 -6.07 9.71
CA CYS A 87 12.85 -5.30 10.86
C CYS A 87 13.88 -6.08 11.69
N ASP A 88 13.73 -7.40 11.80
CA ASP A 88 14.69 -8.27 12.51
C ASP A 88 16.10 -8.19 11.91
N CYS A 89 16.20 -7.94 10.61
CA CYS A 89 17.47 -7.71 9.90
C CYS A 89 17.95 -6.25 9.91
N HIS A 90 17.09 -5.31 10.35
CA HIS A 90 17.33 -3.86 10.26
C HIS A 90 16.98 -3.15 11.60
N PRO A 91 17.80 -3.30 12.65
CA PRO A 91 17.47 -2.83 14.00
C PRO A 91 17.31 -1.30 14.14
N GLY A 92 17.75 -0.52 13.15
CA GLY A 92 17.55 0.93 13.11
C GLY A 92 16.24 1.38 12.44
N VAL A 93 15.46 0.44 11.89
CA VAL A 93 14.22 0.73 11.17
C VAL A 93 13.03 0.36 12.03
N THR A 94 12.08 1.29 12.15
CA THR A 94 10.82 1.08 12.85
C THR A 94 9.66 1.16 11.88
N VAL A 95 8.59 0.40 12.12
CA VAL A 95 7.43 0.36 11.23
C VAL A 95 6.13 0.55 12.00
N THR A 96 5.25 1.40 11.46
CA THR A 96 3.88 1.56 11.93
C THR A 96 2.90 1.07 10.87
N MET A 97 1.95 0.23 11.27
CA MET A 97 0.86 -0.23 10.40
C MET A 97 -0.28 0.79 10.39
N GLY A 98 -0.63 1.25 9.19
CA GLY A 98 -1.84 2.03 8.91
C GLY A 98 -3.07 1.14 8.76
N LYS A 99 -4.25 1.77 8.69
CA LYS A 99 -5.51 1.07 8.42
C LYS A 99 -5.66 0.81 6.92
N ALA A 100 -6.36 -0.26 6.58
CA ALA A 100 -6.94 -0.44 5.26
C ALA A 100 -7.89 0.72 4.90
N LEU A 101 -8.24 0.87 3.62
CA LEU A 101 -9.19 1.89 3.16
C LEU A 101 -10.54 1.75 3.86
N GLY A 102 -11.04 0.52 3.97
CA GLY A 102 -12.20 0.20 4.81
C GLY A 102 -13.47 0.98 4.46
N GLU A 103 -14.33 1.13 5.46
CA GLU A 103 -15.58 1.88 5.43
C GLU A 103 -15.41 3.42 5.48
N ASP A 104 -14.48 3.98 4.71
CA ASP A 104 -14.31 5.42 4.62
C ASP A 104 -15.45 6.06 3.79
N PRO A 105 -16.10 7.15 4.26
CA PRO A 105 -17.18 7.82 3.53
C PRO A 105 -16.81 8.18 2.08
N ARG A 106 -15.54 8.51 1.80
CA ARG A 106 -15.07 8.85 0.45
C ARG A 106 -15.10 7.65 -0.50
N ILE A 107 -14.97 6.43 0.02
CA ILE A 107 -15.15 5.20 -0.79
C ILE A 107 -16.63 5.03 -1.14
N ALA A 108 -17.54 5.33 -0.22
CA ALA A 108 -18.98 5.32 -0.49
C ALA A 108 -19.36 6.35 -1.55
N ASP A 109 -18.76 7.55 -1.53
CA ASP A 109 -19.00 8.59 -2.54
C ASP A 109 -18.60 8.12 -3.95
N VAL A 110 -17.42 7.49 -4.08
CA VAL A 110 -16.95 6.93 -5.36
C VAL A 110 -17.91 5.84 -5.85
N LEU A 111 -18.37 4.96 -4.96
CA LEU A 111 -19.32 3.91 -5.33
C LEU A 111 -20.67 4.48 -5.77
N ALA A 112 -21.19 5.49 -5.04
CA ALA A 112 -22.43 6.17 -5.38
C ALA A 112 -22.36 6.81 -6.77
N GLN A 113 -21.23 7.41 -7.13
CA GLN A 113 -21.01 7.94 -8.47
C GLN A 113 -21.08 6.83 -9.54
N ARG A 114 -20.44 5.68 -9.33
CA ARG A 114 -20.51 4.55 -10.29
C ARG A 114 -21.93 3.99 -10.44
N VAL A 115 -22.71 3.96 -9.36
CA VAL A 115 -24.13 3.57 -9.41
C VAL A 115 -24.93 4.54 -10.27
N ALA A 116 -24.74 5.85 -10.09
CA ALA A 116 -25.43 6.86 -10.90
C ALA A 116 -25.07 6.74 -12.39
N GLU A 117 -23.78 6.60 -12.71
CA GLU A 117 -23.29 6.40 -14.09
C GLU A 117 -23.88 5.12 -14.73
N SER A 118 -24.15 4.08 -13.94
CA SER A 118 -24.74 2.84 -14.43
C SER A 118 -26.24 2.94 -14.68
N ALA A 119 -26.93 3.88 -14.03
CA ALA A 119 -28.36 4.11 -14.19
C ALA A 119 -28.69 4.98 -15.43
N GLU A 120 -27.67 5.59 -16.04
CA GLU A 120 -27.77 6.36 -17.29
C GLU A 120 -27.46 5.52 -18.56
N LEU A 121 -27.24 4.21 -18.40
CA LEU A 121 -27.09 3.21 -19.47
C LEU A 121 -28.37 2.38 -19.65
#